data_AF-A0A9W5YX21-F1
#
_entry.id   AF-A0A9W5YX21-F1
#
_cell.length_a   1.000
_cell.length_b   1.000
_cell.length_c   1.000
_cell.angle_alpha   90.00
_cell.angle_beta   90.00
_cell.angle_gamma   90.00
#
_symmetry.space_group_name_H-M   'P 1'
#
loop_
_entity.id
_entity.type
_entity.pdbx_description
1 polymer ?
#
loop_
_entity_poly.entity_id
_entity_poly.type
_entity_poly.pdbx_seq_one_letter_code
_entity_poly.pdbx_strand_id
1 'polypeptide(L)'
;MSSGILYVRDSRTDVQYEIPIRRNAVSAMDLKKIKAPETGTDRADQVAGGLRVHDPGLRNTTIVETAISFSDHERNLLLFRGYSVEQLWESDFEDVLHLLVWGSYPTVPQRNELSHKLTEAMLAVPDDVQRTIQSLP
;
A
#
# COMPACT_ATOMS: atom_id res chain seq x y z
N MET A 1 -6.97 12.52 -12.71
CA MET A 1 -6.86 11.12 -12.24
C MET A 1 -7.58 10.22 -13.23
N SER A 2 -6.93 9.19 -13.77
CA SER A 2 -7.55 8.26 -14.75
C SER A 2 -8.72 7.53 -14.11
N SER A 3 -9.95 7.88 -14.49
CA SER A 3 -11.19 7.29 -13.99
C SER A 3 -12.14 7.07 -15.17
N GLY A 4 -13.04 6.09 -15.06
CA GLY A 4 -13.93 5.73 -16.16
C GLY A 4 -14.76 4.50 -15.82
N ILE A 5 -15.35 3.87 -16.84
CA ILE A 5 -16.08 2.62 -16.73
C ILE A 5 -15.39 1.56 -17.60
N LEU A 6 -15.10 0.41 -17.00
CA LEU A 6 -14.68 -0.80 -17.68
C LEU A 6 -15.93 -1.63 -18.01
N TYR A 7 -16.15 -1.87 -19.31
CA TYR A 7 -17.21 -2.75 -19.78
C TYR A 7 -16.65 -4.17 -19.95
N VAL A 8 -17.24 -5.14 -19.25
CA VAL A 8 -16.85 -6.55 -19.29
C VAL A 8 -18.00 -7.38 -19.84
N ARG A 9 -17.75 -8.14 -20.91
CA ARG A 9 -18.70 -9.13 -21.44
C ARG A 9 -18.22 -10.53 -21.08
N ASP A 10 -19.02 -11.29 -20.34
CA ASP A 10 -18.72 -12.69 -20.05
C ASP A 10 -19.19 -13.57 -21.21
N SER A 11 -18.25 -14.14 -21.96
CA SER A 11 -18.56 -14.99 -23.12
C SER A 11 -19.30 -16.28 -22.76
N ARG A 12 -19.29 -16.71 -21.49
CA ARG A 12 -19.96 -17.94 -21.04
C ARG A 12 -21.46 -17.74 -20.81
N THR A 13 -21.86 -16.53 -20.46
CA THR A 13 -23.26 -16.17 -20.11
C THR A 13 -23.85 -15.10 -21.02
N ASP A 14 -23.03 -14.48 -21.85
CA ASP A 14 -23.31 -13.33 -22.71
C ASP A 14 -23.78 -12.05 -21.97
N VAL A 15 -23.62 -12.03 -20.65
CA VAL A 15 -23.98 -10.87 -19.81
C VAL A 15 -22.88 -9.81 -19.85
N GLN A 16 -23.28 -8.55 -19.94
CA GLN A 16 -22.40 -7.39 -19.83
C GLN A 16 -22.46 -6.77 -18.44
N TYR A 17 -21.31 -6.32 -17.95
CA TYR A 17 -21.12 -5.71 -16.64
C TYR A 17 -20.34 -4.41 -16.79
N GLU A 18 -20.68 -3.44 -15.95
CA GLU A 18 -19.99 -2.16 -15.84
C GLU A 18 -19.25 -2.10 -14.51
N ILE A 19 -17.94 -1.88 -14.58
CA ILE A 19 -17.06 -1.83 -13.41
C ILE A 19 -16.39 -0.45 -13.37
N PRO A 20 -16.53 0.32 -12.29
CA PRO A 20 -15.91 1.63 -12.19
C PRO A 20 -14.39 1.52 -12.09
N ILE A 21 -13.69 2.27 -12.93
CA ILE A 21 -12.26 2.51 -12.83
C ILE A 21 -12.04 3.74 -11.96
N ARG A 22 -11.24 3.59 -10.90
CA ARG A 22 -10.80 4.68 -10.03
C ARG A 22 -9.29 4.66 -9.95
N ARG A 23 -8.64 5.76 -10.31
CA ARG A 23 -7.17 5.90 -10.28
C ARG A 23 -6.45 4.76 -11.02
N ASN A 24 -6.94 4.44 -12.22
CA ASN A 24 -6.42 3.35 -13.06
C ASN A 24 -6.51 1.94 -12.43
N ALA A 25 -7.37 1.74 -11.43
CA ALA A 25 -7.62 0.45 -10.80
C ALA A 25 -9.12 0.14 -10.76
N VAL A 26 -9.45 -1.15 -10.73
CA VAL A 26 -10.82 -1.66 -10.51
C VAL A 26 -10.88 -2.41 -9.19
N SER A 27 -12.02 -2.39 -8.52
CA SER A 27 -12.22 -3.16 -7.29
C SER A 27 -12.38 -4.65 -7.60
N ALA A 28 -11.57 -5.49 -6.97
CA ALA A 28 -11.73 -6.96 -7.08
C ALA A 28 -13.09 -7.44 -6.57
N MET A 29 -13.74 -6.67 -5.67
CA MET A 29 -15.07 -7.01 -5.16
C MET A 29 -16.16 -6.80 -6.22
N ASP A 30 -15.96 -5.92 -7.19
CA ASP A 30 -16.93 -5.73 -8.29
C ASP A 30 -16.97 -6.94 -9.23
N LEU A 31 -15.85 -7.68 -9.37
CA LEU A 31 -15.79 -8.88 -10.18
C LEU A 31 -16.63 -10.03 -9.60
N LYS A 32 -16.93 -10.02 -8.30
CA LYS A 32 -17.83 -11.00 -7.66
C LYS A 32 -19.26 -11.00 -8.22
N LYS A 33 -19.67 -9.91 -8.89
CA LYS A 33 -20.96 -9.81 -9.58
C LYS A 33 -21.05 -10.78 -10.76
N ILE A 34 -19.91 -11.15 -11.34
CA ILE A 34 -19.81 -12.08 -12.46
C ILE A 34 -19.83 -13.49 -11.90
N LYS A 35 -20.81 -14.31 -12.29
CA LYS A 35 -20.94 -15.70 -11.80
C LYS A 35 -20.70 -16.69 -12.93
N ALA A 36 -20.17 -17.86 -12.57
CA ALA A 36 -20.04 -18.97 -13.50
C ALA A 36 -21.44 -19.47 -13.93
N PRO A 37 -21.58 -20.03 -15.15
CA PRO A 37 -22.83 -20.69 -15.57
C PRO A 37 -23.25 -21.80 -14.61
N GLU A 38 -24.55 -21.93 -14.36
CA GLU A 38 -25.12 -22.95 -13.46
C GLU A 38 -25.02 -24.37 -14.02
N THR A 39 -25.06 -24.52 -15.35
CA THR A 39 -25.03 -25.80 -16.06
C THR A 39 -23.71 -26.00 -16.81
N GLY A 40 -23.13 -27.20 -16.72
CA GLY A 40 -21.94 -27.60 -17.49
C GLY A 40 -20.60 -27.15 -16.92
N THR A 41 -20.57 -26.69 -15.67
CA THR A 41 -19.35 -26.26 -14.96
C THR A 41 -18.98 -27.22 -13.83
N ASP A 42 -17.70 -27.32 -13.51
CA ASP A 42 -17.24 -28.06 -12.34
C ASP A 42 -17.79 -27.37 -11.07
N ARG A 43 -18.26 -28.15 -10.11
CA ARG A 43 -18.70 -27.63 -8.80
C ARG A 43 -17.57 -26.89 -8.09
N ALA A 44 -16.31 -27.23 -8.36
CA ALA A 44 -15.15 -26.50 -7.83
C ALA A 44 -15.09 -25.03 -8.28
N ASP A 45 -15.68 -24.70 -9.44
CA ASP A 45 -15.73 -23.34 -10.00
C ASP A 45 -16.94 -22.54 -9.50
N GLN A 46 -17.92 -23.22 -8.89
CA GLN A 46 -19.12 -22.60 -8.33
C GLN A 46 -18.84 -22.04 -6.93
N VAL A 47 -18.17 -20.90 -6.89
CA VAL A 47 -17.91 -20.17 -5.65
C VAL A 47 -19.06 -19.22 -5.37
N ALA A 48 -19.61 -19.24 -4.14
CA ALA A 48 -20.69 -18.32 -3.74
C ALA A 48 -20.34 -16.84 -3.96
N GLY A 49 -19.06 -16.51 -3.89
CA GLY A 49 -18.51 -15.18 -4.14
C GLY A 49 -18.31 -14.81 -5.61
N GLY A 50 -18.72 -15.61 -6.58
CA GLY A 50 -18.55 -15.29 -8.01
C GLY A 50 -17.11 -15.40 -8.52
N LEU A 51 -16.79 -14.63 -9.57
CA LEU A 51 -15.50 -14.63 -10.25
C LEU A 51 -14.39 -14.18 -9.29
N ARG A 52 -13.28 -14.92 -9.29
CA ARG A 52 -12.10 -14.65 -8.46
C ARG A 52 -10.99 -14.05 -9.32
N VAL A 53 -10.26 -13.11 -8.73
CA VAL A 53 -8.99 -12.62 -9.29
C VAL A 53 -7.89 -13.56 -8.81
N HIS A 54 -7.15 -14.14 -9.75
CA HIS A 54 -5.98 -14.96 -9.46
C HIS A 54 -4.73 -14.19 -9.87
N ASP A 55 -4.09 -13.53 -8.91
CA ASP A 55 -2.86 -12.74 -9.09
C ASP A 55 -1.77 -13.19 -8.12
N PRO A 56 -1.00 -14.24 -8.46
CA PRO A 56 0.04 -14.79 -7.59
C PRO A 56 1.11 -13.75 -7.27
N GLY A 57 1.26 -13.45 -5.98
CA GLY A 57 2.24 -12.46 -5.50
C GLY A 57 1.82 -11.01 -5.74
N LEU A 58 0.55 -10.74 -6.03
CA LEU A 58 -0.02 -9.38 -6.11
C LEU A 58 0.68 -8.50 -7.16
N ARG A 59 1.11 -9.10 -8.28
CA ARG A 59 1.92 -8.44 -9.30
C ARG A 59 1.18 -7.31 -10.01
N ASN A 60 -0.15 -7.38 -10.07
CA ASN A 60 -1.01 -6.38 -10.69
C ASN A 60 -2.19 -5.97 -9.77
N THR A 61 -2.02 -6.13 -8.46
CA THR A 61 -3.05 -5.82 -7.48
C THR A 61 -2.59 -4.67 -6.58
N THR A 62 -3.32 -3.56 -6.60
CA THR A 62 -3.12 -2.48 -5.64
C THR A 62 -3.86 -2.81 -4.34
N ILE A 63 -3.18 -2.73 -3.19
CA ILE A 63 -3.71 -3.18 -1.89
C ILE A 63 -4.12 -1.99 -1.03
N VAL A 64 -3.25 -0.99 -0.94
CA VAL A 64 -3.40 0.15 -0.04
C VAL A 64 -3.10 1.42 -0.80
N GLU A 65 -3.94 2.43 -0.59
CA GLU A 65 -3.65 3.79 -1.01
C GLU A 65 -2.78 4.47 0.04
N THR A 66 -1.63 5.01 -0.37
CA THR A 66 -0.72 5.71 0.53
C THR A 66 -0.22 7.00 -0.11
N ALA A 67 0.02 8.00 0.73
CA ALA A 67 0.66 9.26 0.37
C ALA A 67 2.10 9.34 0.91
N ILE A 68 2.64 8.24 1.46
CA ILE A 68 3.95 8.23 2.13
C ILE A 68 5.09 8.24 1.13
N SER A 69 5.07 7.35 0.13
CA SER A 69 6.13 7.27 -0.87
C SER A 69 5.58 6.93 -2.24
N PHE A 70 6.34 7.28 -3.27
CA PHE A 70 6.08 6.94 -4.67
C PHE A 70 7.40 6.55 -5.33
N SER A 71 7.39 5.44 -6.07
CA SER A 71 8.56 4.92 -6.77
C SER A 71 8.21 4.71 -8.25
N ASP A 72 9.03 5.27 -9.12
CA ASP A 72 8.99 5.06 -10.57
C ASP A 72 10.40 4.64 -11.01
N HIS A 73 10.56 3.34 -11.26
CA HIS A 73 11.84 2.76 -11.63
C HIS A 73 12.29 3.19 -13.03
N GLU A 74 11.35 3.43 -13.95
CA GLU A 74 11.67 3.78 -15.34
C GLU A 74 12.28 5.18 -15.40
N ARG A 75 11.82 6.07 -14.52
CA ARG A 75 12.28 7.46 -14.41
C ARG A 75 13.32 7.67 -13.32
N ASN A 76 13.78 6.61 -12.64
CA ASN A 76 14.67 6.68 -11.47
C ASN A 76 14.20 7.69 -10.42
N LEU A 77 12.88 7.72 -10.16
CA LEU A 77 12.28 8.69 -9.25
C LEU A 77 11.77 7.98 -7.99
N LEU A 78 12.30 8.39 -6.84
CA LEU A 78 11.81 7.98 -5.54
C LEU A 78 11.42 9.21 -4.73
N LEU A 79 10.15 9.28 -4.33
CA LEU A 79 9.58 10.37 -3.56
C LEU A 79 9.17 9.90 -2.17
N PHE A 80 9.45 10.71 -1.17
CA PHE A 80 8.91 10.61 0.19
C PHE A 80 8.09 11.86 0.49
N ARG A 81 6.78 11.70 0.67
CA ARG A 81 5.82 12.81 0.90
C ARG A 81 5.96 13.96 -0.12
N GLY A 82 6.33 13.63 -1.35
CA GLY A 82 6.51 14.58 -2.45
C GLY A 82 7.94 15.13 -2.60
N TYR A 83 8.85 14.88 -1.66
CA TYR A 83 10.26 15.23 -1.78
C TYR A 83 11.04 14.11 -2.44
N SER A 84 11.90 14.42 -3.40
CA SER A 84 12.77 13.41 -3.98
C SER A 84 13.89 13.00 -3.03
N VAL A 85 14.45 11.81 -3.21
CA VAL A 85 15.58 11.34 -2.38
C VAL A 85 16.76 12.31 -2.45
N GLU A 86 17.01 12.89 -3.61
CA GLU A 86 18.10 13.87 -3.81
C GLU A 86 17.87 15.13 -2.97
N GLN A 87 16.61 15.54 -2.77
CA GLN A 87 16.27 16.68 -1.90
C GLN A 87 16.44 16.36 -0.42
N LEU A 88 16.31 15.09 -0.04
CA LEU A 88 16.42 14.61 1.34
C LEU A 88 17.81 14.08 1.67
N TRP A 89 18.75 14.09 0.73
CA TRP A 89 20.07 13.46 0.90
C TRP A 89 20.89 14.09 2.03
N GLU A 90 20.75 15.40 2.21
CA GLU A 90 21.43 16.18 3.25
C GLU A 90 20.56 16.34 4.51
N SER A 91 19.38 15.72 4.56
CA SER A 91 18.48 15.79 5.71
C SER A 91 18.92 14.83 6.82
N ASP A 92 18.76 15.26 8.08
CA ASP A 92 19.00 14.38 9.22
C ASP A 92 17.89 13.32 9.34
N PHE A 93 18.14 12.25 10.11
CA PHE A 93 17.16 11.19 10.32
C PHE A 93 15.83 11.73 10.90
N GLU A 94 15.91 12.65 11.86
CA GLU A 94 14.75 13.28 12.48
C GLU A 94 13.92 14.10 11.48
N ASP A 95 14.57 14.69 10.48
CA ASP A 95 13.87 15.44 9.42
C ASP A 95 13.01 14.51 8.56
N VAL A 96 13.61 13.41 8.11
CA VAL A 96 12.93 12.40 7.30
C VAL A 96 11.86 11.69 8.13
N LEU A 97 12.15 11.32 9.37
CA LEU A 97 11.17 10.70 10.26
C LEU A 97 9.98 11.63 10.47
N HIS A 98 10.24 12.92 10.73
CA HIS A 98 9.16 13.88 10.92
C HIS A 98 8.31 14.02 9.66
N LEU A 99 8.95 14.14 8.50
CA LEU A 99 8.28 14.16 7.21
C LEU A 99 7.39 12.93 7.02
N LEU A 100 7.87 11.72 7.29
CA LEU A 100 7.11 10.49 7.09
C LEU A 100 5.90 10.39 8.03
N VAL A 101 6.08 10.72 9.31
CA VAL A 101 5.03 10.57 10.34
C VAL A 101 3.98 11.68 10.25
N TRP A 102 4.42 12.94 10.19
CA TRP A 102 3.52 14.11 10.21
C TRP A 102 3.21 14.69 8.82
N GLY A 103 3.85 14.19 7.76
CA GLY A 103 3.58 14.60 6.39
C GLY A 103 4.13 15.97 6.00
N SER A 104 4.94 16.60 6.87
CA SER A 104 5.53 17.92 6.64
C SER A 104 7.00 17.94 7.06
N TYR A 105 7.83 18.65 6.29
CA TYR A 105 9.23 18.85 6.65
C TYR A 105 9.30 19.69 7.94
N PRO A 106 10.07 19.27 8.96
CA PRO A 106 10.03 19.96 10.25
C PRO A 106 10.69 21.34 10.19
N THR A 107 10.24 22.21 11.09
CA THR A 107 11.00 23.39 11.49
C THR A 107 12.12 23.02 12.46
N VAL A 108 13.13 23.88 12.61
CA VAL A 108 14.26 23.65 13.53
C VAL A 108 13.79 23.33 14.97
N PRO A 109 12.80 24.05 15.56
CA PRO A 109 12.29 23.69 16.87
C PRO A 109 11.66 22.29 16.93
N GLN A 110 10.86 21.92 15.93
CA GLN A 110 10.22 20.59 15.86
C GLN A 110 11.24 19.47 15.73
N ARG A 111 12.27 19.67 14.91
CA ARG A 111 13.38 18.72 14.77
C ARG A 111 14.10 18.52 16.11
N ASN A 112 14.44 19.60 16.80
CA ASN A 112 15.14 19.54 18.08
C ASN A 112 14.29 18.87 19.16
N GLU A 113 12.99 19.17 19.21
CA GLU A 113 12.04 18.52 20.11
C GLU A 113 11.94 17.02 19.83
N LEU A 114 11.85 16.63 18.55
CA LEU A 114 11.82 15.22 18.16
C LEU A 114 13.10 14.50 18.55
N SER A 115 14.26 15.09 18.27
CA SER A 115 15.58 14.53 18.63
C SER A 115 15.71 14.34 20.15
N HIS A 116 15.25 15.30 20.94
CA HIS A 116 15.22 15.18 22.39
C HIS A 116 14.32 14.03 22.87
N LYS A 117 13.07 13.97 22.36
CA LYS A 117 12.13 12.88 22.70
C LYS A 117 12.67 11.50 22.32
N LEU A 118 13.31 11.38 21.16
CA LEU A 118 13.92 10.13 20.72
C LEU A 118 15.06 9.73 21.65
N THR A 119 15.93 10.68 22.02
CA THR A 119 17.06 10.42 22.92
C THR A 119 16.57 9.92 24.29
N GLU A 120 15.57 10.58 24.88
CA GLU A 120 14.99 10.15 26.17
C GLU A 120 14.38 8.76 26.08
N ALA A 121 13.62 8.48 25.02
CA ALA A 121 12.99 7.18 24.80
C ALA A 121 14.03 6.06 24.58
N MET A 122 15.14 6.35 23.90
CA MET A 122 16.22 5.39 23.66
C MET A 122 16.98 5.00 24.94
N LEU A 123 17.08 5.91 25.92
CA LEU A 123 17.75 5.64 27.19
C LEU A 123 16.87 4.82 28.16
N ALA A 124 15.55 4.95 28.05
CA ALA A 124 14.58 4.29 28.92
C ALA A 124 14.19 2.87 28.46
N VAL A 125 15.18 1.99 28.22
CA VAL A 125 14.92 0.60 27.81
C VAL A 125 14.48 -0.25 29.01
N PRO A 126 13.29 -0.88 29.00
CA PRO A 126 12.83 -1.72 30.10
C PRO A 126 13.76 -2.91 30.40
N ASP A 127 13.96 -3.23 31.69
CA ASP A 127 14.84 -4.31 32.14
C ASP A 127 14.49 -5.68 31.53
N ASP A 128 13.20 -5.94 31.29
CA ASP A 128 12.73 -7.19 30.71
C ASP A 128 13.23 -7.37 29.25
N VAL A 129 13.35 -6.28 28.49
CA VAL A 129 13.94 -6.30 27.14
C VAL A 129 15.41 -6.66 27.23
N GLN A 130 16.15 -6.05 28.16
CA GLN A 130 17.58 -6.33 28.35
C GLN A 130 17.81 -7.79 28.77
N ARG A 131 17.02 -8.30 29.73
CA ARG A 131 17.08 -9.70 30.18
C ARG A 131 16.77 -10.67 29.04
N THR A 132 15.81 -10.35 28.18
CA THR A 132 15.47 -11.17 27.02
C THR A 132 16.62 -11.22 26.02
N ILE A 133 17.22 -10.08 25.69
CA ILE A 133 18.38 -10.02 24.78
C ILE A 133 19.56 -10.83 25.34
N GLN A 134 19.86 -10.73 26.63
CA GLN A 134 20.94 -11.47 27.29
C GLN A 134 20.69 -12.99 27.38
N SER A 135 19.43 -13.42 27.22
CA SER A 135 19.06 -14.84 27.21
C SER A 135 19.16 -15.50 25.83
N LEU A 136 19.46 -14.72 24.79
CA LEU A 136 19.68 -15.26 23.44
C LEU A 136 20.94 -16.15 23.45
N PRO A 137 20.90 -17.31 22.77
CA PRO A 137 22.01 -18.27 22.74
C PRO A 137 23.25 -17.77 22.01
#